data_AF-A0A6M0EU66-F1
#
_entry.id   AF-A0A6M0EU66-F1
#
_cell.length_a   1.000
_cell.length_b   1.000
_cell.length_c   1.000
_cell.angle_alpha   90.00
_cell.angle_beta   90.00
_cell.angle_gamma   90.00
#
_symmetry.space_group_name_H-M   'P 1'
#
loop_
_entity.id
_entity.type
_entity.pdbx_description
1 polymer ?
#
loop_
_entity_poly.entity_id
_entity_poly.type
_entity_poly.pdbx_seq_one_letter_code
_entity_poly.pdbx_strand_id
1 'polypeptide(L)' 'MAELIQRGQANKTSPGSLTISFPTKYKSKPVVVISPYWQGQNKQISYIPTINKVTKKNFQVVSDNYADNYYVSWIAVGEV' A
#
# COMPACT_ATOMS: atom_id res chain seq x y z
N MET A 1 4.00 25.29 -4.38
CA MET A 1 4.03 23.90 -4.88
C MET A 1 2.70 23.26 -4.53
N ALA A 2 2.11 22.45 -5.42
CA ALA A 2 0.85 21.75 -5.14
C ALA A 2 1.16 20.29 -4.73
N GLU A 3 0.52 19.82 -3.67
CA GLU A 3 0.58 18.43 -3.24
C GLU A 3 -0.64 17.67 -3.74
N LEU A 4 -0.43 16.40 -4.11
CA LEU A 4 -1.46 15.45 -4.49
C LEU A 4 -1.56 14.37 -3.42
N ILE A 5 -2.77 14.21 -2.87
CA ILE A 5 -3.09 13.11 -1.97
C ILE A 5 -3.82 12.04 -2.77
N GLN A 6 -3.26 10.84 -2.81
CA GLN A 6 -3.92 9.65 -3.36
C GLN A 6 -4.09 8.63 -2.24
N ARG A 7 -5.20 7.90 -2.26
CA ARG A 7 -5.48 6.84 -1.29
C ARG A 7 -6.22 5.69 -1.94
N GLY A 8 -6.17 4.53 -1.31
CA GLY A 8 -6.91 3.36 -1.75
C GLY A 8 -6.71 2.16 -0.85
N GLN A 9 -7.13 1.01 -1.34
CA GLN A 9 -6.90 -0.28 -0.72
C GLN A 9 -6.60 -1.32 -1.79
N ALA A 10 -5.85 -2.35 -1.44
CA ALA A 10 -5.57 -3.46 -2.33
C ALA A 10 -5.66 -4.79 -1.56
N ASN A 11 -6.29 -5.78 -2.18
CA ASN A 11 -6.35 -7.13 -1.64
C ASN A 11 -4.99 -7.81 -1.87
N LYS A 12 -4.43 -8.43 -0.84
CA LYS A 12 -3.19 -9.22 -0.93
C LYS A 12 -3.51 -10.68 -0.70
N THR A 13 -3.64 -11.42 -1.80
CA THR A 13 -4.08 -12.83 -1.82
C THR A 13 -2.95 -13.84 -1.90
N SER A 14 -1.69 -13.38 -2.03
CA SER A 14 -0.50 -14.24 -2.08
C SER A 14 0.60 -13.75 -1.12
N PRO A 15 1.49 -14.65 -0.64
CA PRO A 15 2.66 -14.25 0.15
C PRO A 15 3.63 -13.38 -0.67
N GLY A 16 4.61 -12.76 0.01
CA GLY A 16 5.63 -11.93 -0.64
C GLY A 16 5.16 -10.51 -0.98
N SER A 17 5.49 -10.05 -2.19
CA SER A 17 5.31 -8.64 -2.59
C SER A 17 3.99 -8.38 -3.33
N LEU A 18 3.27 -7.34 -2.92
CA LEU A 18 2.16 -6.72 -3.66
C LEU A 18 2.62 -5.38 -4.23
N THR A 19 2.48 -5.18 -5.55
CA THR A 19 2.73 -3.88 -6.19
C THR A 19 1.43 -3.10 -6.33
N ILE A 20 1.40 -1.85 -5.86
CA ILE A 20 0.24 -0.96 -5.94
C ILE A 20 0.61 0.25 -6.79
N SER A 21 -0.15 0.47 -7.86
CA SER A 21 0.04 1.61 -8.77
C SER A 21 -0.76 2.83 -8.32
N PHE A 22 -0.15 4.00 -8.41
CA PHE A 22 -0.86 5.26 -8.22
C PHE A 22 -1.71 5.58 -9.45
N PRO A 23 -2.99 5.97 -9.30
CA PRO A 23 -3.83 6.43 -10.42
C PRO A 23 -3.18 7.55 -11.25
N THR A 24 -2.49 8.47 -10.59
CA THR A 24 -1.72 9.56 -11.20
C THR A 24 -0.26 9.49 -10.76
N LYS A 25 0.68 9.66 -11.70
CA LYS A 25 2.11 9.69 -11.38
C LYS A 25 2.48 10.97 -10.62
N TYR A 26 3.41 10.88 -9.68
CA TYR A 26 4.01 12.02 -8.98
C TYR A 26 5.21 12.60 -9.75
N LYS A 27 5.57 13.87 -9.50
CA LYS A 27 6.81 14.49 -10.01
C LYS A 27 8.07 13.93 -9.36
N SER A 28 7.99 13.65 -8.06
CA SER A 28 9.04 13.08 -7.20
C SER A 28 8.52 11.82 -6.49
N LYS A 29 9.35 11.14 -5.69
CA LYS A 29 8.87 9.98 -4.91
C LYS A 29 7.95 10.49 -3.79
N PRO A 30 6.69 10.05 -3.70
CA PRO A 30 5.80 10.46 -2.61
C PRO A 30 6.19 9.78 -1.30
N VAL A 31 5.70 10.30 -0.19
CA VAL A 31 5.67 9.61 1.10
C VAL A 31 4.43 8.72 1.11
N VAL A 32 4.57 7.47 1.57
CA VAL A 32 3.50 6.47 1.60
C VAL A 32 3.36 5.90 3.00
N VAL A 33 2.12 5.84 3.50
CA VAL A 33 1.75 5.14 4.73
C VAL A 33 0.80 4.02 4.37
N ILE A 34 0.99 2.85 5.00
CA ILE A 34 0.15 1.67 4.82
C ILE A 34 -0.44 1.21 6.14
N SER A 35 -1.60 0.57 6.07
CA SER A 35 -2.24 -0.10 7.20
C SER A 35 -2.88 -1.40 6.74
N PRO A 36 -2.43 -2.57 7.25
CA PRO A 36 -3.05 -3.85 6.93
C PRO A 36 -4.28 -4.09 7.81
N TYR A 37 -5.25 -4.84 7.28
CA TYR A 37 -6.40 -5.28 8.05
C TYR A 37 -7.07 -6.50 7.41
N TRP A 38 -7.88 -7.21 8.21
CA TRP A 38 -8.75 -8.29 7.73
C TRP A 38 -10.16 -7.73 7.50
N GLN A 39 -10.63 -7.70 6.25
CA GLN A 39 -11.96 -7.20 5.92
C GLN A 39 -13.02 -8.10 6.56
N GLY A 40 -13.92 -7.48 7.33
CA GLY A 40 -15.03 -8.18 8.01
C GLY A 40 -14.60 -9.06 9.18
N GLN A 41 -13.35 -8.99 9.64
CA GLN A 41 -12.84 -9.79 10.75
C GLN A 41 -11.94 -8.98 11.66
N ASN A 42 -12.11 -9.13 12.99
CA ASN A 42 -11.17 -8.57 13.96
C ASN A 42 -10.09 -9.59 14.29
N LYS A 43 -9.13 -9.76 13.37
CA LYS A 43 -8.07 -10.77 13.47
C LYS A 43 -6.69 -10.10 13.58
N GLN A 44 -5.78 -10.77 14.29
CA GLN A 44 -4.40 -10.31 14.43
C GLN A 44 -3.63 -10.30 13.10
N ILE A 45 -2.65 -9.40 13.01
CA ILE A 45 -1.71 -9.30 11.88
C ILE A 45 -0.42 -10.04 12.29
N SER A 46 -0.17 -11.23 11.74
CA SER A 46 0.95 -12.08 12.17
C SER A 46 2.34 -11.59 11.69
N TYR A 47 2.39 -10.98 10.50
CA TYR A 47 3.60 -10.42 9.88
C TYR A 47 3.41 -8.95 9.55
N ILE A 48 4.27 -8.09 10.09
CA ILE A 48 4.21 -6.64 9.85
C ILE A 48 4.52 -6.37 8.36
N PRO A 49 3.63 -5.73 7.60
CA PRO A 49 3.93 -5.32 6.24
C PRO A 49 4.92 -4.18 6.22
N THR A 50 5.88 -4.26 5.29
CA THR A 50 6.88 -3.21 5.05
C THR A 50 6.79 -2.69 3.63
N ILE A 51 7.29 -1.48 3.40
CA ILE A 51 7.43 -0.90 2.05
C ILE A 51 8.90 -1.04 1.64
N ASN A 52 9.19 -1.87 0.65
CA ASN A 52 10.58 -2.08 0.19
C ASN A 52 10.97 -1.15 -0.96
N LYS A 53 9.99 -0.59 -1.70
CA LYS A 53 10.24 0.28 -2.85
C LYS A 53 9.11 1.29 -3.04
N VAL A 54 9.48 2.54 -3.28
CA VAL A 54 8.59 3.63 -3.72
C VAL A 54 9.16 4.28 -4.98
N THR A 55 8.33 4.41 -6.00
CA THR A 55 8.62 5.11 -7.25
C THR A 55 7.60 6.23 -7.49
N LYS A 56 7.73 6.95 -8.60
CA LYS A 56 6.76 7.98 -9.00
C LYS A 56 5.40 7.39 -9.44
N LYS A 57 5.35 6.09 -9.74
CA LYS A 57 4.20 5.41 -10.35
C LYS A 57 3.56 4.35 -9.46
N ASN A 58 4.31 3.83 -8.51
CA ASN A 58 3.88 2.72 -7.66
C ASN A 58 4.72 2.63 -6.38
N PHE A 59 4.27 1.77 -5.48
CA PHE A 59 5.03 1.27 -4.35
C PHE A 59 4.81 -0.23 -4.19
N GLN A 60 5.68 -0.88 -3.42
CA GLN A 60 5.62 -2.31 -3.13
C GLN A 60 5.51 -2.55 -1.64
N VAL A 61 4.54 -3.40 -1.28
CA VAL A 61 4.30 -3.86 0.09
C VAL A 61 4.74 -5.31 0.20
N VAL A 62 5.53 -5.64 1.22
CA VAL A 62 6.08 -7.00 1.43
C VAL A 62 5.63 -7.52 2.80
N SER A 63 5.01 -8.71 2.81
CA SER A 63 4.72 -9.50 4.01
C SER A 63 4.29 -10.92 3.65
N ASP A 64 4.29 -11.81 4.64
CA ASP A 64 3.73 -13.16 4.51
C ASP A 64 2.28 -13.27 5.00
N ASN A 65 1.64 -12.16 5.37
CA ASN A 65 0.19 -12.12 5.52
C ASN A 65 -0.48 -12.05 4.14
N TYR A 66 -1.46 -12.92 3.91
CA TYR A 66 -2.30 -12.96 2.72
C TYR A 66 -3.57 -13.77 3.00
N ALA A 67 -4.65 -13.43 2.30
CA ALA A 67 -5.91 -14.19 2.23
C ALA A 67 -6.89 -13.47 1.29
N ASP A 68 -8.00 -14.11 0.97
CA ASP A 68 -9.08 -13.51 0.15
C ASP A 68 -9.69 -12.26 0.78
N ASN A 69 -9.62 -12.12 2.11
CA ASN A 69 -10.11 -10.97 2.87
C ASN A 69 -9.01 -10.14 3.54
N TYR A 70 -7.73 -10.28 3.13
CA TYR A 70 -6.63 -9.51 3.70
C TYR A 70 -6.28 -8.31 2.81
N TYR A 71 -6.43 -7.10 3.35
CA TYR A 71 -6.27 -5.87 2.59
C TYR A 71 -5.15 -4.99 3.17
N VAL A 72 -4.57 -4.18 2.30
CA VAL A 72 -3.67 -3.09 2.66
C VAL A 72 -4.29 -1.78 2.23
N SER A 73 -4.70 -0.95 3.19
CA SER A 73 -5.05 0.45 2.96
C SER A 73 -3.79 1.29 2.83
N TRP A 74 -3.85 2.34 2.03
CA TRP A 74 -2.71 3.22 1.81
C TRP A 74 -3.13 4.67 1.57
N ILE A 75 -2.24 5.58 1.95
CA ILE A 75 -2.26 7.00 1.59
C ILE A 75 -0.88 7.39 1.08
N ALA A 76 -0.84 8.17 0.00
CA ALA A 76 0.37 8.71 -0.60
C ALA A 76 0.25 10.22 -0.75
N VAL A 77 1.29 10.94 -0.35
CA VAL A 77 1.36 12.41 -0.42
C VAL A 77 2.66 12.79 -1.12
N GLY A 78 2.56 13.66 -2.13
CA GLY A 78 3.73 14.13 -2.86
C GLY A 78 3.39 15.16 -3.92
N GLU A 79 4.42 15.62 -4.63
CA GLU A 79 4.30 16.70 -5.61
C GLU A 79 3.73 16.22 -6.95
N VAL A 80 2.94 17.10 -7.57
CA VAL A 80 2.24 16.92 -8.85
C VAL A 80 2.60 18.03 -9.82
#